data_AF-A0A4R0GK99-F1
#
_entry.id   AF-A0A4R0GK99-F1
#
_cell.length_a   1.000
_cell.length_b   1.000
_cell.length_c   1.000
_cell.angle_alpha   90.00
_cell.angle_beta   90.00
_cell.angle_gamma   90.00
#
_symmetry.space_group_name_H-M   'P 1'
#
loop_
_entity.id
_entity.type
_entity.pdbx_description
1 polymer ?
#
loop_
_entity_poly.entity_id
_entity_poly.type
_entity_poly.pdbx_seq_one_letter_code
_entity_poly.pdbx_strand_id
1 'polypeptide(L)'
;MLDIIDIPLLYPQPRGHQQENWVLDSSSRWVKAGSVTPSQISALAAISGPLWKNGWHTHNGLHDCLPAERADAADGSLKLIHLGHGLNLRVFVIGENFGNPRRRVQADFHFGGVQYNITVTDPIIEGAYRDRAIGEYALGASYLTISLGERFADERCHKFVAAIIGA
;
A
#
# COMPACT_ATOMS: atom_id res chain seq x y z
N MET A 1 -13.40 9.26 -6.90
CA MET A 1 -12.66 10.32 -7.62
C MET A 1 -11.55 10.82 -6.69
N LEU A 2 -10.32 10.96 -7.18
CA LEU A 2 -9.20 11.46 -6.37
C LEU A 2 -9.07 12.98 -6.55
N ASP A 3 -8.65 13.66 -5.48
CA ASP A 3 -8.44 15.10 -5.48
C ASP A 3 -6.96 15.46 -5.62
N ILE A 4 -6.69 16.59 -6.27
CA ILE A 4 -5.38 17.23 -6.32
C ILE A 4 -5.39 18.33 -5.27
N ILE A 5 -4.43 18.29 -4.35
CA ILE A 5 -4.34 19.20 -3.22
C ILE A 5 -2.99 19.90 -3.25
N ASP A 6 -2.99 21.23 -3.20
CA ASP A 6 -1.80 22.03 -2.95
C ASP A 6 -1.54 22.07 -1.45
N ILE A 7 -0.37 21.54 -1.06
CA ILE A 7 0.09 21.46 0.32
C ILE A 7 1.34 22.32 0.46
N PRO A 8 1.31 23.40 1.27
CA PRO A 8 2.49 24.21 1.57
C PRO A 8 3.58 23.40 2.28
N LEU A 9 4.78 23.37 1.70
CA LEU A 9 5.93 22.64 2.22
C LEU A 9 7.03 23.61 2.69
N LEU A 10 7.68 23.30 3.81
CA LEU A 10 8.80 24.07 4.33
C LEU A 10 10.14 23.58 3.78
N TYR A 11 10.53 22.35 4.09
CA TYR A 11 11.79 21.75 3.65
C TYR A 11 11.70 20.22 3.61
N PRO A 12 12.52 19.56 2.76
CA PRO A 12 12.55 18.10 2.71
C PRO A 12 13.11 17.53 4.01
N GLN A 13 12.53 16.43 4.50
CA GLN A 13 12.99 15.70 5.68
C GLN A 13 12.95 14.19 5.43
N PRO A 14 13.73 13.68 4.46
CA PRO A 14 13.76 12.27 4.12
C PRO A 14 14.31 11.42 5.29
N ARG A 15 13.84 10.17 5.38
CA ARG A 15 14.33 9.18 6.36
C ARG A 15 14.47 7.80 5.71
N GLY A 16 15.71 7.32 5.54
CA GLY A 16 15.96 6.02 4.91
C GLY A 16 15.32 5.93 3.54
N HIS A 17 14.41 4.98 3.34
CA HIS A 17 13.66 4.79 2.09
C HIS A 17 12.49 5.76 1.86
N GLN A 18 12.12 6.58 2.84
CA GLN A 18 11.05 7.58 2.73
C GLN A 18 11.61 8.90 2.20
N GLN A 19 12.01 8.89 0.93
CA GLN A 19 12.62 10.06 0.26
C GLN A 19 11.61 11.17 -0.01
N GLU A 20 10.32 10.83 -0.03
CA GLU A 20 9.19 11.73 -0.30
C GLU A 20 8.75 12.55 0.92
N ASN A 21 9.37 12.40 2.09
CA ASN A 21 8.94 13.10 3.31
C ASN A 21 9.33 14.59 3.30
N TRP A 22 8.37 15.45 3.66
CA TRP A 22 8.52 16.89 3.80
C TRP A 22 7.89 17.40 5.09
N VAL A 23 8.47 18.46 5.65
CA VAL A 23 7.81 19.21 6.73
C VAL A 23 6.76 20.12 6.11
N LEU A 24 5.51 19.97 6.58
CA LEU A 24 4.39 20.80 6.14
C LEU A 24 4.40 22.16 6.86
N ASP A 25 4.04 23.22 6.15
CA ASP A 25 3.77 24.51 6.78
C ASP A 25 2.37 24.53 7.39
N SER A 26 2.30 24.40 8.72
CA SER A 26 1.03 24.39 9.46
C SER A 26 0.37 25.77 9.57
N SER A 27 1.06 26.86 9.16
CA SER A 27 0.49 28.21 9.18
C SER A 27 -0.41 28.50 7.99
N SER A 28 -0.30 27.68 6.93
CA SER A 28 -1.01 27.83 5.67
C SER A 28 -2.08 26.74 5.50
N ARG A 29 -3.19 27.09 4.83
CA ARG A 29 -4.28 26.12 4.56
C ARG A 29 -4.00 25.32 3.30
N TRP A 30 -4.45 24.06 3.29
CA TRP A 30 -4.46 23.23 2.10
C TRP A 30 -5.55 23.71 1.13
N VAL A 31 -5.26 23.65 -0.16
CA VAL A 31 -6.19 24.11 -1.21
C VAL A 31 -6.48 22.96 -2.15
N LYS A 32 -7.77 22.69 -2.41
CA LYS A 32 -8.16 21.77 -3.48
C LYS A 32 -7.89 22.44 -4.83
N ALA A 33 -6.85 21.98 -5.52
CA ALA A 33 -6.44 22.49 -6.83
C ALA A 33 -7.24 21.84 -7.98
N GLY A 34 -7.80 20.65 -7.75
CA GLY A 34 -8.62 19.98 -8.76
C GLY A 34 -8.92 18.54 -8.40
N SER A 35 -9.16 17.74 -9.44
CA SER A 35 -9.40 16.31 -9.35
C SER A 35 -8.66 15.57 -10.45
N VAL A 36 -8.18 14.38 -10.13
CA VAL A 36 -7.35 13.57 -11.03
C VAL A 36 -8.22 12.94 -12.11
N THR A 37 -7.79 13.02 -13.37
CA THR A 37 -8.42 12.31 -14.48
C THR A 37 -7.92 10.87 -14.60
N PRO A 38 -8.66 9.96 -15.28
CA PRO A 38 -8.18 8.61 -15.55
C PRO A 38 -6.85 8.54 -16.30
N SER A 39 -6.55 9.51 -17.18
CA SER A 39 -5.27 9.56 -17.88
C SER A 39 -4.12 9.98 -16.96
N GLN A 40 -4.37 10.90 -16.02
CA GLN A 40 -3.37 11.33 -15.05
C GLN A 40 -3.01 10.22 -14.05
N ILE A 41 -3.99 9.49 -13.52
CA ILE A 41 -3.70 8.36 -12.61
C ILE A 41 -2.91 7.26 -13.32
N SER A 42 -3.25 6.96 -14.58
CA SER A 42 -2.51 5.99 -15.39
C SER A 42 -1.07 6.43 -15.66
N ALA A 43 -0.81 7.74 -15.81
CA ALA A 43 0.53 8.27 -16.02
C ALA A 43 1.40 8.25 -14.74
N LEU A 44 0.77 8.26 -13.57
CA LEU A 44 1.45 8.15 -12.26
C LEU A 44 1.73 6.70 -11.85
N ALA A 45 0.96 5.75 -12.36
CA ALA A 45 1.10 4.35 -12.00
C ALA A 45 2.38 3.74 -12.59
N ALA A 46 3.11 2.98 -11.78
CA ALA A 46 4.25 2.21 -12.24
C ALA A 46 3.79 1.15 -13.25
N ILE A 47 4.51 1.07 -14.37
CA ILE A 47 4.13 0.27 -15.53
C ILE A 47 4.54 -1.21 -15.35
N SER A 48 5.63 -1.46 -14.60
CA SER A 48 6.12 -2.82 -14.34
C SER A 48 6.89 -2.93 -13.03
N GLY A 49 6.92 -4.14 -12.47
CA GLY A 49 7.54 -4.46 -11.20
C GLY A 49 9.02 -4.85 -11.27
N PRO A 50 9.61 -5.19 -10.10
CA PRO A 50 8.92 -5.47 -8.84
C PRO A 50 8.52 -4.20 -8.05
N LEU A 51 7.61 -4.34 -7.06
CA LEU A 51 7.24 -3.24 -6.16
C LEU A 51 8.47 -2.70 -5.42
N TRP A 52 9.20 -3.57 -4.74
CA TRP A 52 10.56 -3.33 -4.27
C TRP A 52 11.28 -4.66 -4.38
N LYS A 53 12.50 -4.78 -3.88
CA LYS A 53 13.20 -6.08 -3.85
C LYS A 53 12.32 -7.14 -3.18
N ASN A 54 12.13 -8.25 -3.87
CA ASN A 54 11.36 -9.40 -3.40
C ASN A 54 12.30 -10.43 -2.74
N GLY A 55 11.71 -11.44 -2.10
CA GLY A 55 12.42 -12.56 -1.47
C GLY A 55 12.12 -12.78 0.00
N TRP A 56 11.42 -11.84 0.65
CA TRP A 56 11.06 -11.92 2.08
C TRP A 56 9.56 -11.84 2.26
N HIS A 57 9.06 -12.51 3.30
CA HIS A 57 7.64 -12.53 3.62
C HIS A 57 7.39 -12.76 5.12
N THR A 58 6.21 -12.36 5.57
CA THR A 58 5.64 -12.77 6.86
C THR A 58 4.92 -14.11 6.74
N HIS A 59 4.57 -14.74 7.87
CA HIS A 59 3.91 -16.05 7.89
C HIS A 59 2.64 -16.13 7.03
N ASN A 60 1.84 -15.05 7.02
CA ASN A 60 0.58 -15.00 6.27
C ASN A 60 0.68 -14.21 4.96
N GLY A 61 1.86 -13.67 4.65
CA GLY A 61 2.09 -12.79 3.51
C GLY A 61 2.99 -13.42 2.45
N LEU A 62 3.12 -12.73 1.33
CA LEU A 62 4.00 -13.11 0.23
C LEU A 62 4.59 -11.85 -0.38
N HIS A 63 5.93 -11.77 -0.37
CA HIS A 63 6.68 -10.59 -0.78
C HIS A 63 6.22 -9.30 -0.10
N ASP A 64 5.72 -9.40 1.13
CA ASP A 64 5.08 -8.32 1.91
C ASP A 64 6.05 -7.62 2.88
N CYS A 65 7.32 -7.99 2.88
CA CYS A 65 8.35 -7.28 3.63
C CYS A 65 9.72 -7.39 2.95
N LEU A 66 10.70 -6.68 3.52
CA LEU A 66 12.12 -6.80 3.21
C LEU A 66 12.97 -6.32 4.41
N PRO A 67 14.23 -6.75 4.53
CA PRO A 67 15.15 -6.24 5.56
C PRO A 67 15.35 -4.73 5.41
N ALA A 68 15.46 -4.03 6.52
CA ALA A 68 15.53 -2.56 6.52
C ALA A 68 16.76 -2.04 5.73
N GLU A 69 17.90 -2.70 5.82
CA GLU A 69 19.10 -2.36 5.02
C GLU A 69 18.84 -2.43 3.50
N ARG A 70 17.92 -3.31 3.06
CA ARG A 70 17.50 -3.41 1.66
C ARG A 70 16.45 -2.36 1.31
N ALA A 71 15.61 -1.99 2.28
CA ALA A 71 14.67 -0.90 2.12
C ALA A 71 15.42 0.42 1.93
N ASP A 72 16.45 0.70 2.73
CA ASP A 72 17.24 1.95 2.69
C ASP A 72 17.88 2.24 1.32
N ALA A 73 18.02 1.23 0.46
CA ALA A 73 18.51 1.36 -0.92
C ALA A 73 17.40 1.62 -1.96
N ALA A 74 16.13 1.71 -1.54
CA ALA A 74 15.00 2.00 -2.41
C ALA A 74 14.91 3.49 -2.77
N ASP A 75 14.30 3.77 -3.92
CA ASP A 75 14.09 5.10 -4.50
C ASP A 75 12.85 5.83 -3.95
N GLY A 76 12.15 5.23 -3.00
CA GLY A 76 10.97 5.78 -2.35
C GLY A 76 10.18 4.73 -1.59
N SER A 77 9.21 5.19 -0.80
CA SER A 77 8.37 4.33 0.03
C SER A 77 6.94 4.18 -0.48
N LEU A 78 6.56 4.89 -1.54
CA LEU A 78 5.23 4.85 -2.13
C LEU A 78 5.27 4.42 -3.60
N LYS A 79 4.36 3.52 -3.98
CA LYS A 79 4.11 3.17 -5.38
C LYS A 79 2.62 3.12 -5.65
N LEU A 80 2.22 3.76 -6.75
CA LEU A 80 0.92 3.53 -7.36
C LEU A 80 1.08 2.47 -8.45
N ILE A 81 0.24 1.43 -8.47
CA ILE A 81 0.25 0.41 -9.51
C ILE A 81 -1.15 0.21 -10.08
N HIS A 82 -1.22 -0.27 -11.33
CA HIS A 82 -2.47 -0.67 -11.96
C HIS A 82 -2.53 -2.19 -12.11
N LEU A 83 -3.63 -2.78 -11.66
CA LEU A 83 -3.92 -4.21 -11.76
C LEU A 83 -5.02 -4.46 -12.80
N GLY A 84 -4.64 -4.48 -14.08
CA GLY A 84 -5.60 -4.67 -15.17
C GLY A 84 -6.30 -6.03 -15.19
N HIS A 85 -5.69 -7.05 -14.58
CA HIS A 85 -6.24 -8.42 -14.50
C HIS A 85 -7.05 -8.69 -13.23
N GLY A 86 -7.26 -7.67 -12.39
CA GLY A 86 -8.02 -7.78 -11.15
C GLY A 86 -7.18 -8.06 -9.92
N LEU A 87 -7.88 -8.11 -8.79
CA LEU A 87 -7.36 -8.24 -7.44
C LEU A 87 -8.29 -9.17 -6.66
N ASN A 88 -7.76 -10.02 -5.78
CA ASN A 88 -8.59 -10.73 -4.82
C ASN A 88 -8.34 -10.19 -3.41
N LEU A 89 -9.41 -10.00 -2.64
CA LEU A 89 -9.31 -9.76 -1.20
C LEU A 89 -9.58 -11.06 -0.45
N ARG A 90 -8.68 -11.40 0.46
CA ARG A 90 -8.83 -12.52 1.39
C ARG A 90 -9.15 -12.00 2.78
N VAL A 91 -10.28 -12.46 3.34
CA VAL A 91 -10.70 -12.19 4.72
C VAL A 91 -10.50 -13.45 5.54
N PHE A 92 -9.71 -13.36 6.61
CA PHE A 92 -9.40 -14.50 7.48
C PHE A 92 -9.09 -14.05 8.91
N VAL A 93 -9.02 -15.01 9.84
CA VAL A 93 -8.69 -14.77 11.25
C VAL A 93 -7.23 -15.14 11.48
N ILE A 94 -6.52 -14.26 12.20
CA ILE A 94 -5.17 -14.50 12.70
C ILE A 94 -5.17 -14.47 14.22
N GLY A 95 -4.13 -15.01 14.86
CA GLY A 95 -3.95 -14.87 16.31
C GLY A 95 -4.83 -15.79 17.17
N GLU A 96 -5.65 -16.65 16.56
CA GLU A 96 -6.54 -17.59 17.26
C GLU A 96 -5.75 -18.54 18.18
N ASN A 97 -4.67 -19.13 17.67
CA ASN A 97 -3.76 -19.98 18.45
C ASN A 97 -3.06 -19.26 19.61
N PHE A 98 -3.09 -17.93 19.63
CA PHE A 98 -2.48 -17.09 20.66
C PHE A 98 -3.54 -16.40 21.56
N GLY A 99 -4.81 -16.81 21.46
CA GLY A 99 -5.91 -16.26 22.27
C GLY A 99 -6.28 -14.81 21.95
N ASN A 100 -5.80 -14.25 20.83
CA ASN A 100 -6.07 -12.88 20.40
C ASN A 100 -6.54 -12.87 18.94
N PRO A 101 -7.71 -13.47 18.65
CA PRO A 101 -8.22 -13.57 17.29
C PRO A 101 -8.50 -12.18 16.73
N ARG A 102 -7.95 -11.89 15.55
CA ARG A 102 -8.20 -10.64 14.81
C ARG A 102 -8.50 -10.97 13.37
N ARG A 103 -9.53 -10.31 12.81
CA ARG A 103 -9.81 -10.39 11.39
C ARG A 103 -8.82 -9.54 10.60
N ARG A 104 -8.37 -10.07 9.47
CA ARG A 104 -7.45 -9.41 8.56
C ARG A 104 -8.02 -9.44 7.15
N VAL A 105 -7.88 -8.31 6.46
CA VAL A 105 -8.12 -8.19 5.02
C VAL A 105 -6.75 -8.13 4.33
N GLN A 106 -6.56 -8.94 3.30
CA GLN A 106 -5.31 -9.02 2.56
C GLN A 106 -5.58 -9.02 1.06
N ALA A 107 -4.74 -8.31 0.31
CA ALA A 107 -4.77 -8.26 -1.13
C ALA A 107 -3.88 -9.37 -1.72
N ASP A 108 -4.46 -10.22 -2.56
CA ASP A 108 -3.78 -11.18 -3.43
C ASP A 108 -3.84 -10.71 -4.88
N PHE A 109 -2.68 -10.45 -5.47
CA PHE A 109 -2.58 -9.97 -6.84
C PHE A 109 -1.24 -10.32 -7.48
N HIS A 110 -1.18 -10.16 -8.81
CA HIS A 110 0.05 -10.27 -9.59
C HIS A 110 0.45 -8.91 -10.14
N PHE A 111 1.73 -8.58 -10.05
CA PHE A 111 2.31 -7.37 -10.64
C PHE A 111 3.73 -7.65 -11.16
N GLY A 112 4.01 -7.31 -12.41
CA GLY A 112 5.31 -7.59 -13.03
C GLY A 112 5.69 -9.08 -13.06
N GLY A 113 4.70 -9.98 -13.21
CA GLY A 113 4.92 -11.43 -13.20
C GLY A 113 5.16 -12.05 -11.82
N VAL A 114 5.02 -11.27 -10.75
CA VAL A 114 5.23 -11.73 -9.37
C VAL A 114 3.92 -11.67 -8.59
N GLN A 115 3.61 -12.72 -7.83
CA GLN A 115 2.48 -12.76 -6.91
C GLN A 115 2.81 -12.05 -5.59
N TYR A 116 1.83 -11.32 -5.05
CA TYR A 116 1.91 -10.60 -3.79
C TYR A 116 0.73 -10.94 -2.90
N ASN A 117 0.97 -11.10 -1.59
CA ASN A 117 -0.06 -11.18 -0.56
C ASN A 117 0.22 -10.13 0.51
N ILE A 118 -0.40 -8.95 0.38
CA ILE A 118 -0.07 -7.76 1.17
C ILE A 118 -1.27 -7.35 2.02
N THR A 119 -1.03 -7.03 3.29
CA THR A 119 -2.10 -6.58 4.21
C THR A 119 -2.72 -5.28 3.72
N VAL A 120 -4.05 -5.20 3.75
CA VAL A 120 -4.79 -3.98 3.41
C VAL A 120 -4.97 -3.12 4.65
N THR A 121 -4.64 -1.84 4.55
CA THR A 121 -4.82 -0.82 5.60
C THR A 121 -5.66 0.36 5.12
N ASP A 122 -6.27 0.26 3.93
CA ASP A 122 -7.25 1.23 3.46
C ASP A 122 -8.47 1.18 4.39
N PRO A 123 -8.81 2.28 5.10
CA PRO A 123 -9.87 2.27 6.11
C PRO A 123 -11.26 2.00 5.53
N ILE A 124 -11.51 2.36 4.26
CA ILE A 124 -12.79 2.13 3.59
C ILE A 124 -12.94 0.65 3.26
N ILE A 125 -11.89 0.06 2.67
CA ILE A 125 -11.90 -1.37 2.33
C ILE A 125 -11.86 -2.24 3.58
N GLU A 126 -10.98 -1.93 4.54
CA GLU A 126 -10.95 -2.65 5.81
C GLU A 126 -12.31 -2.61 6.50
N GLY A 127 -12.94 -1.44 6.61
CA GLY A 127 -14.27 -1.31 7.19
C GLY A 127 -15.33 -2.14 6.46
N ALA A 128 -15.32 -2.13 5.12
CA ALA A 128 -16.31 -2.84 4.30
C ALA A 128 -16.15 -4.37 4.30
N TYR A 129 -14.94 -4.88 4.53
CA TYR A 129 -14.62 -6.31 4.42
C TYR A 129 -14.36 -7.01 5.76
N ARG A 130 -13.99 -6.26 6.81
CA ARG A 130 -13.72 -6.82 8.14
C ARG A 130 -14.88 -7.64 8.70
N ASP A 131 -16.11 -7.20 8.46
CA ASP A 131 -17.31 -7.87 9.00
C ASP A 131 -17.90 -8.93 8.05
N ARG A 132 -17.36 -9.07 6.84
CA ARG A 132 -17.82 -10.09 5.88
C ARG A 132 -17.40 -11.50 6.29
N ALA A 133 -17.98 -12.52 5.69
CA ALA A 133 -17.58 -13.90 5.94
C ALA A 133 -16.08 -14.11 5.64
N ILE A 134 -15.45 -15.07 6.33
CA ILE A 134 -14.12 -15.55 5.95
C ILE A 134 -14.22 -16.10 4.53
N GLY A 135 -13.27 -15.73 3.67
CA GLY A 135 -13.28 -16.15 2.27
C GLY A 135 -12.53 -15.20 1.35
N GLU A 136 -12.69 -15.43 0.07
CA GLU A 136 -12.08 -14.68 -1.01
C GLU A 136 -13.14 -13.87 -1.77
N TYR A 137 -12.77 -12.65 -2.14
CA TYR A 137 -13.63 -11.69 -2.81
C TYR A 137 -12.89 -11.13 -4.01
N ALA A 138 -13.37 -11.45 -5.21
CA ALA A 138 -12.80 -10.93 -6.44
C ALA A 138 -13.20 -9.46 -6.63
N LEU A 139 -12.19 -8.62 -6.85
CA LEU A 139 -12.29 -7.23 -7.26
C LEU A 139 -11.81 -7.10 -8.70
N GLY A 140 -12.46 -6.21 -9.45
CA GLY A 140 -12.11 -5.92 -10.83
C GLY A 140 -10.79 -5.18 -10.98
N ALA A 141 -10.55 -4.69 -12.20
CA ALA A 141 -9.39 -3.85 -12.47
C ALA A 141 -9.34 -2.65 -11.51
N SER A 142 -8.20 -2.47 -10.85
CA SER A 142 -8.05 -1.52 -9.75
C SER A 142 -6.67 -0.88 -9.77
N TYR A 143 -6.56 0.31 -9.18
CA TYR A 143 -5.27 0.89 -8.81
C TYR A 143 -5.00 0.63 -7.33
N LEU A 144 -3.76 0.30 -6.99
CA LEU A 144 -3.30 0.18 -5.61
C LEU A 144 -2.25 1.22 -5.30
N THR A 145 -2.45 1.94 -4.20
CA THR A 145 -1.35 2.65 -3.53
C THR A 145 -0.72 1.71 -2.53
N ILE A 146 0.54 1.34 -2.76
CA ILE A 146 1.33 0.51 -1.87
C ILE A 146 2.32 1.39 -1.13
N SER A 147 2.38 1.26 0.18
CA SER A 147 3.39 1.91 1.02
C SER A 147 4.38 0.89 1.59
N LEU A 148 5.60 1.35 1.81
CA LEU A 148 6.65 0.65 2.54
C LEU A 148 6.86 1.35 3.88
N GLY A 149 6.41 0.70 4.95
CA GLY A 149 6.45 1.23 6.30
C GLY A 149 7.87 1.47 6.82
N GLU A 150 7.97 2.16 7.95
CA GLU A 150 9.23 2.35 8.67
C GLU A 150 9.84 1.01 9.11
N ARG A 151 11.12 1.07 9.48
CA ARG A 151 11.82 -0.05 10.12
C ARG A 151 11.07 -0.46 11.39
N PHE A 152 10.63 -1.71 11.45
CA PHE A 152 9.95 -2.28 12.60
C PHE A 152 10.95 -2.97 13.55
N ALA A 153 10.48 -3.38 14.74
CA ALA A 153 11.33 -3.95 15.79
C ALA A 153 12.04 -5.27 15.41
N ASP A 154 11.63 -5.90 14.30
CA ASP A 154 12.24 -7.11 13.75
C ASP A 154 13.25 -6.82 12.61
N GLU A 155 13.69 -5.56 12.49
CA GLU A 155 14.63 -5.07 11.47
C GLU A 155 14.13 -5.24 10.03
N ARG A 156 12.80 -5.30 9.84
CA ARG A 156 12.14 -5.35 8.54
C ARG A 156 11.29 -4.10 8.30
N CYS A 157 11.11 -3.77 7.02
CA CYS A 157 10.11 -2.82 6.56
C CYS A 157 8.97 -3.63 5.90
N HIS A 158 7.73 -3.33 6.27
CA HIS A 158 6.54 -4.04 5.78
C HIS A 158 5.83 -3.24 4.70
N LYS A 159 5.30 -3.95 3.70
CA LYS A 159 4.48 -3.38 2.63
C LYS A 159 3.02 -3.39 3.06
N PHE A 160 2.27 -2.36 2.68
CA PHE A 160 0.84 -2.25 2.95
C PHE A 160 0.11 -1.76 1.71
N VAL A 161 -1.08 -2.30 1.46
CA VAL A 161 -2.02 -1.70 0.51
C VAL A 161 -2.75 -0.59 1.24
N ALA A 162 -2.27 0.64 1.04
CA ALA A 162 -2.75 1.84 1.72
C ALA A 162 -4.06 2.38 1.11
N ALA A 163 -4.28 2.15 -0.19
CA ALA A 163 -5.52 2.49 -0.86
C ALA A 163 -5.85 1.53 -2.00
N ILE A 164 -7.13 1.25 -2.22
CA ILE A 164 -7.66 0.53 -3.39
C ILE A 164 -8.65 1.44 -4.13
N ILE A 165 -8.43 1.66 -5.42
CA ILE A 165 -9.14 2.68 -6.19
C ILE A 165 -9.73 2.04 -7.45
N GLY A 166 -11.03 2.20 -7.64
CA GLY A 166 -11.77 1.64 -8.79
C GLY A 166 -12.40 0.27 -8.54
N ALA A 167 -12.31 -0.24 -7.31
CA ALA A 167 -12.97 -1.46 -6.85
C ALA A 167 -14.46 -1.27 -6.52
#